data_AF-A0A554IYY0-F1
#
_entry.id   AF-A0A554IYY0-F1
#
_cell.length_a   1.000
_cell.length_b   1.000
_cell.length_c   1.000
_cell.angle_alpha   90.00
_cell.angle_beta   90.00
_cell.angle_gamma   90.00
#
_symmetry.space_group_name_H-M   'P 1'
#
loop_
_entity.id
_entity.type
_entity.pdbx_description
1 polymer ?
#
loop_
_entity_poly.entity_id
_entity_poly.type
_entity_poly.pdbx_seq_one_letter_code
_entity_poly.pdbx_strand_id
1 'polypeptide(L)'
;MNKTYIALFVGIIVVAAGALWYTRTPDAAPEVASGASSEEPNFGSYAYTCEGDIAFIMTASSDMSTIRIEPVKGMTYPAVSVLADSPTDTGRRFRSAEYEFHGRGERVTLYDVALQKSYSCMPQSKPDEAPFNFGD
;
A
#
# COMPACT_ATOMS: atom_id res chain seq x y z
N MET A 1 31.03 -36.11 -0.16
CA MET A 1 29.84 -35.44 0.41
C MET A 1 28.59 -36.12 -0.14
N ASN A 2 27.84 -36.79 0.74
CA ASN A 2 26.76 -37.71 0.39
C ASN A 2 25.52 -36.97 -0.12
N LYS A 3 25.08 -37.31 -1.34
CA LYS A 3 23.90 -36.75 -2.03
C LYS A 3 22.59 -36.87 -1.23
N THR A 4 22.56 -37.73 -0.21
CA THR A 4 21.41 -37.96 0.67
C THR A 4 21.09 -36.77 1.59
N TYR A 5 22.08 -35.97 1.99
CA TYR A 5 21.84 -34.83 2.88
C TYR A 5 21.25 -33.60 2.17
N ILE A 6 21.45 -33.49 0.86
CA ILE A 6 20.92 -32.37 0.05
C ILE A 6 19.40 -32.53 -0.15
N ALA A 7 18.92 -33.75 -0.34
CA ALA A 7 17.49 -34.02 -0.52
C ALA A 7 16.67 -33.74 0.76
N LEU A 8 17.24 -34.01 1.94
CA LEU A 8 16.59 -33.75 3.23
C LEU A 8 16.48 -32.25 3.53
N PHE A 9 17.48 -31.46 3.14
CA PHE A 9 17.47 -30.00 3.35
C PHE A 9 16.44 -29.29 2.46
N VAL A 10 16.28 -29.73 1.21
CA VAL A 10 15.30 -29.16 0.28
C VAL A 10 13.86 -29.54 0.68
N GLY A 11 13.64 -30.76 1.20
CA GLY A 11 12.33 -31.18 1.70
C GLY A 11 11.82 -30.35 2.88
N ILE A 12 12.69 -29.98 3.82
CA ILE A 12 12.31 -29.17 5.00
C ILE A 12 11.94 -27.74 4.60
N ILE A 13 12.63 -27.14 3.62
CA ILE A 13 12.35 -25.77 3.15
C ILE A 13 10.99 -25.71 2.44
N VAL A 14 10.63 -26.73 1.67
CA VAL A 14 9.33 -26.78 0.96
C VAL A 14 8.17 -26.98 1.94
N VAL A 15 8.35 -27.78 3.00
CA VAL A 15 7.34 -27.94 4.06
C VAL A 15 7.19 -26.66 4.88
N ALA A 16 8.28 -25.95 5.20
CA ALA A 16 8.23 -24.67 5.90
C ALA A 16 7.57 -23.56 5.05
N ALA A 17 7.87 -23.49 3.76
CA ALA A 17 7.23 -22.55 2.84
C ALA A 17 5.75 -22.90 2.59
N GLY A 18 5.40 -24.18 2.48
CA GLY A 18 4.01 -24.64 2.34
C GLY A 18 3.16 -24.38 3.59
N ALA A 19 3.72 -24.59 4.79
CA ALA A 19 3.05 -24.30 6.06
C ALA A 19 2.81 -22.80 6.27
N LEU A 20 3.72 -21.94 5.78
CA LEU A 20 3.57 -20.49 5.81
C LEU A 20 2.53 -19.94 4.83
N TRP A 21 2.23 -20.68 3.75
CA TRP A 21 1.18 -20.32 2.80
C TRP A 21 -0.20 -20.85 3.21
N TYR A 22 -0.28 -22.00 3.90
CA TYR A 22 -1.55 -22.62 4.27
C TYR A 22 -2.24 -21.95 5.48
N THR A 23 -1.53 -21.13 6.26
CA THR A 23 -2.12 -20.32 7.34
C THR A 23 -2.73 -19.01 6.85
N ARG A 24 -2.68 -18.73 5.53
CA ARG A 24 -3.23 -17.52 4.91
C ARG A 24 -4.34 -17.80 3.89
N THR A 25 -5.27 -18.69 4.24
CA THR A 25 -6.63 -18.63 3.68
C THR A 25 -7.67 -18.73 4.79
N PRO A 26 -8.70 -17.86 4.78
CA PRO A 26 -9.48 -17.53 5.97
C PRO A 26 -10.78 -18.31 5.99
N ASP A 27 -10.94 -19.20 6.97
CA ASP A 27 -12.28 -19.67 7.38
C ASP A 27 -12.18 -20.34 8.74
N ALA A 28 -12.33 -19.53 9.80
CA ALA A 28 -12.91 -19.89 11.09
C ALA A 28 -12.68 -18.72 12.05
N ALA A 29 -13.76 -18.29 12.70
CA ALA A 29 -13.80 -17.20 13.66
C ALA A 29 -12.66 -17.24 14.69
N PRO A 30 -12.03 -16.11 15.05
CA PRO A 30 -11.16 -16.09 16.21
C PRO A 30 -11.93 -15.55 17.42
N GLU A 31 -12.17 -16.45 18.36
CA GLU A 31 -12.26 -16.14 19.77
C GLU A 31 -11.05 -15.27 20.19
N VAL A 32 -11.38 -14.29 21.02
CA VAL A 32 -10.50 -13.39 21.76
C VAL A 32 -9.26 -14.11 22.32
N ALA A 33 -8.09 -13.80 21.75
CA ALA A 33 -6.81 -13.96 22.40
C ALA A 33 -6.18 -12.58 22.57
N SER A 34 -6.31 -12.03 23.78
CA SER A 34 -5.63 -10.84 24.25
C SER A 34 -4.12 -11.09 24.32
N GLY A 35 -3.46 -11.01 23.17
CA GLY A 35 -2.03 -10.79 23.06
C GLY A 35 -1.83 -9.36 22.58
N ALA A 36 -1.24 -8.52 23.42
CA ALA A 36 -0.79 -7.20 23.01
C ALA A 36 0.31 -7.36 21.95
N SER A 37 -0.10 -7.56 20.70
CA SER A 37 0.74 -7.25 19.56
C SER A 37 0.75 -5.73 19.53
N SER A 38 1.90 -5.11 19.79
CA SER A 38 2.13 -3.74 19.34
C SER A 38 2.08 -3.77 17.82
N GLU A 39 0.88 -3.75 17.24
CA GLU A 39 0.70 -3.37 15.86
C GLU A 39 1.30 -1.97 15.77
N GLU A 40 2.45 -1.87 15.10
CA GLU A 40 2.91 -0.58 14.59
C GLU A 40 1.73 0.10 13.90
N PRO A 41 1.52 1.41 14.09
CA PRO A 41 0.39 2.10 13.50
C PRO A 41 0.45 1.91 11.98
N ASN A 42 -0.37 1.00 11.46
CA ASN A 42 -0.55 0.83 10.04
C ASN A 42 -1.53 1.92 9.64
N PHE A 43 -1.06 2.89 8.87
CA PHE A 43 -1.91 3.97 8.38
C PHE A 43 -3.01 3.45 7.45
N GLY A 44 -2.94 2.21 6.95
CA GLY A 44 -3.99 1.58 6.17
C GLY A 44 -3.91 1.87 4.68
N SER A 45 -4.98 1.51 3.98
CA SER A 45 -5.10 1.62 2.53
C SER A 45 -6.34 2.42 2.13
N TYR A 46 -6.14 3.48 1.36
CA TYR A 46 -7.19 4.42 0.96
C TYR A 46 -7.36 4.45 -0.54
N ALA A 47 -8.59 4.30 -1.00
CA ALA A 47 -8.91 4.39 -2.42
C ALA A 47 -9.18 5.85 -2.80
N TYR A 48 -8.70 6.25 -3.98
CA TYR A 48 -8.89 7.57 -4.55
C TYR A 48 -9.45 7.46 -5.97
N THR A 49 -10.26 8.43 -6.34
CA THR A 49 -10.71 8.65 -7.72
C THR A 49 -10.32 10.04 -8.16
N CYS A 50 -9.68 10.12 -9.33
CA CYS A 50 -9.24 11.36 -9.92
C CYS A 50 -10.03 11.70 -11.17
N GLU A 51 -9.85 12.94 -11.64
CA GLU A 51 -10.36 13.37 -12.94
C GLU A 51 -9.95 12.40 -14.07
N GLY A 52 -10.86 12.16 -15.02
CA GLY A 52 -10.60 11.25 -16.15
C GLY A 52 -10.70 9.77 -15.81
N ASP A 53 -11.56 9.41 -14.85
CA ASP A 53 -11.86 8.02 -14.43
C ASP A 53 -10.67 7.23 -13.90
N ILE A 54 -9.62 7.93 -13.47
CA ILE A 54 -8.44 7.31 -12.87
C ILE A 54 -8.78 6.92 -11.44
N ALA A 55 -8.45 5.69 -11.04
CA ALA A 55 -8.66 5.24 -9.68
C ALA A 55 -7.50 4.37 -9.19
N PHE A 56 -7.05 4.62 -7.96
CA PHE A 56 -5.96 3.87 -7.35
C PHE A 56 -6.18 3.68 -5.85
N ILE A 57 -5.46 2.73 -5.27
CA ILE A 57 -5.35 2.52 -3.82
C ILE A 57 -3.97 3.01 -3.40
N MET A 58 -3.93 3.85 -2.36
CA MET A 58 -2.72 4.29 -1.70
C MET A 58 -2.58 3.54 -0.38
N THR A 59 -1.41 2.96 -0.14
CA THR A 59 -1.05 2.34 1.14
C THR A 59 0.21 3.00 1.66
N ALA A 60 0.16 3.54 2.86
CA ALA A 60 1.32 4.20 3.47
C ALA A 60 2.13 3.24 4.35
N SER A 61 3.45 3.45 4.43
CA SER A 61 4.30 2.73 5.39
C SER A 61 4.01 3.17 6.83
N SER A 62 4.29 2.33 7.83
CA SER A 62 4.00 2.58 9.25
C SER A 62 4.71 3.80 9.85
N ASP A 63 5.80 4.24 9.22
CA ASP A 63 6.57 5.43 9.55
C ASP A 63 6.24 6.63 8.65
N MET A 64 5.27 6.47 7.74
CA MET A 64 4.87 7.48 6.77
C MET A 64 5.99 7.94 5.82
N SER A 65 7.13 7.23 5.74
CA SER A 65 8.28 7.61 4.89
C SER A 65 8.08 7.28 3.41
N THR A 66 7.17 6.37 3.10
CA THR A 66 6.82 5.98 1.73
C THR A 66 5.33 5.74 1.59
N ILE A 67 4.84 5.83 0.35
CA ILE A 67 3.53 5.34 -0.04
C ILE A 67 3.67 4.42 -1.24
N ARG A 68 2.78 3.42 -1.33
CA ARG A 68 2.58 2.62 -2.53
C ARG A 68 1.24 3.00 -3.15
N ILE A 69 1.26 3.37 -4.42
CA ILE A 69 0.04 3.54 -5.22
C ILE A 69 -0.12 2.36 -6.17
N GLU A 70 -1.35 1.91 -6.38
CA GLU A 70 -1.67 0.84 -7.32
C GLU A 70 -3.03 1.06 -7.99
N PRO A 71 -3.20 0.70 -9.26
CA PRO A 71 -4.48 0.86 -9.94
C PRO A 71 -5.54 -0.01 -9.29
N VAL A 72 -6.78 0.46 -9.26
CA VAL A 72 -7.92 -0.38 -8.87
C VAL A 72 -8.07 -1.54 -9.86
N LYS A 73 -8.52 -2.69 -9.39
CA LYS A 73 -8.71 -3.90 -10.21
C LYS A 73 -9.50 -3.59 -11.49
N GLY A 74 -8.94 -3.99 -12.64
CA GLY A 74 -9.53 -3.73 -13.96
C GLY A 74 -9.02 -2.46 -14.65
N MET A 75 -8.23 -1.64 -13.95
CA MET A 75 -7.55 -0.47 -14.50
C MET A 75 -6.07 -0.77 -14.71
N THR A 76 -5.45 -0.10 -15.67
CA THR A 76 -4.00 -0.20 -15.95
C THR A 76 -3.22 1.06 -15.55
N TYR A 77 -3.92 2.11 -15.12
CA TYR A 77 -3.33 3.40 -14.77
C TYR A 77 -3.91 3.92 -13.44
N PRO A 78 -3.08 4.53 -12.56
CA PRO A 78 -1.62 4.65 -12.67
C PRO A 78 -0.93 3.28 -12.56
N ALA A 79 0.34 3.20 -12.97
CA ALA A 79 1.14 2.00 -12.72
C ALA A 79 1.37 1.80 -11.22
N VAL A 80 1.71 0.57 -10.81
CA VAL A 80 2.12 0.32 -9.43
C VAL A 80 3.46 1.01 -9.19
N SER A 81 3.49 1.96 -8.25
CA SER A 81 4.71 2.71 -7.93
C SER A 81 4.84 2.92 -6.43
N VAL A 82 6.09 2.89 -5.95
CA VAL A 82 6.45 3.27 -4.58
C VAL A 82 7.06 4.66 -4.62
N LEU A 83 6.50 5.58 -3.85
CA LEU A 83 6.91 6.98 -3.79
C LEU A 83 7.50 7.25 -2.41
N ALA A 84 8.64 7.93 -2.36
CA ALA A 84 9.31 8.30 -1.13
C ALA A 84 8.92 9.72 -0.71
N ASP A 85 8.82 9.95 0.60
CA ASP A 85 8.58 11.29 1.15
C ASP A 85 9.64 12.27 0.65
N SER A 86 9.19 13.47 0.31
CA SER A 86 10.01 14.55 -0.20
C SER A 86 9.59 15.84 0.53
N PRO A 87 10.55 16.64 1.01
CA PRO A 87 10.25 17.89 1.71
C PRO A 87 9.32 18.81 0.90
N THR A 88 8.37 19.47 1.56
CA THR A 88 7.44 20.44 0.98
C THR A 88 7.10 21.48 2.04
N ASP A 89 6.73 22.69 1.61
CA ASP A 89 6.41 23.79 2.53
C ASP A 89 5.00 23.65 3.14
N THR A 90 4.12 22.88 2.51
CA THR A 90 2.74 22.63 2.95
C THR A 90 2.31 21.20 2.65
N GLY A 91 1.49 20.62 3.53
CA GLY A 91 1.02 19.24 3.43
C GLY A 91 2.16 18.22 3.34
N ARG A 92 1.97 17.18 2.53
CA ARG A 92 2.96 16.12 2.28
C ARG A 92 3.15 15.87 0.81
N ARG A 93 4.39 15.57 0.43
CA ARG A 93 4.75 15.25 -0.94
C ARG A 93 5.52 13.95 -0.97
N PHE A 94 5.14 13.06 -1.89
CA PHE A 94 5.86 11.83 -2.18
C PHE A 94 6.23 11.80 -3.65
N ARG A 95 7.42 11.29 -3.99
CA ARG A 95 7.93 11.30 -5.35
C ARG A 95 8.54 9.97 -5.75
N SER A 96 8.41 9.67 -7.03
CA SER A 96 9.13 8.64 -7.77
C SER A 96 9.63 9.23 -9.09
N ALA A 97 10.22 8.41 -9.96
CA ALA A 97 10.59 8.86 -11.31
C ALA A 97 9.36 9.15 -12.20
N GLU A 98 8.23 8.48 -11.93
CA GLU A 98 7.04 8.49 -12.79
C GLU A 98 5.95 9.43 -12.25
N TYR A 99 5.84 9.53 -10.93
CA TYR A 99 4.73 10.21 -10.27
C TYR A 99 5.20 11.09 -9.10
N GLU A 100 4.50 12.20 -8.92
CA GLU A 100 4.50 12.98 -7.67
C GLU A 100 3.10 12.97 -7.06
N PHE A 101 3.01 12.66 -5.79
CA PHE A 101 1.77 12.63 -5.02
C PHE A 101 1.82 13.73 -3.98
N HIS A 102 0.82 14.61 -3.99
CA HIS A 102 0.71 15.72 -3.06
C HIS A 102 -0.57 15.57 -2.25
N GLY A 103 -0.45 15.41 -0.94
CA GLY A 103 -1.56 15.36 0.00
C GLY A 103 -1.61 16.63 0.84
N ARG A 104 -2.79 17.23 1.01
CA ARG A 104 -3.02 18.36 1.93
C ARG A 104 -4.42 18.30 2.50
N GLY A 105 -4.53 18.18 3.82
CA GLY A 105 -5.79 17.78 4.46
C GLY A 105 -6.26 16.46 3.84
N GLU A 106 -7.49 16.45 3.32
CA GLU A 106 -8.08 15.29 2.63
C GLU A 106 -7.91 15.33 1.10
N ARG A 107 -7.31 16.41 0.57
CA ARG A 107 -7.15 16.60 -0.88
C ARG A 107 -5.87 15.95 -1.37
N VAL A 108 -5.96 15.32 -2.53
CA VAL A 108 -4.82 14.69 -3.19
C VAL A 108 -4.68 15.20 -4.62
N THR A 109 -3.45 15.47 -5.03
CA THR A 109 -3.10 15.69 -6.43
C THR A 109 -2.07 14.64 -6.84
N LEU A 110 -2.35 13.92 -7.93
CA LEU A 110 -1.38 13.05 -8.58
C LEU A 110 -0.83 13.76 -9.81
N TYR A 111 0.49 13.95 -9.88
CA TYR A 111 1.19 14.48 -11.04
C TYR A 111 1.90 13.34 -11.77
N ASP A 112 1.61 13.20 -13.06
CA ASP A 112 2.32 12.31 -13.98
C ASP A 112 3.47 13.08 -14.62
N VAL A 113 4.70 12.62 -14.36
CA VAL A 113 5.93 13.27 -14.82
C VAL A 113 6.09 13.15 -16.33
N ALA A 114 5.71 12.01 -16.92
CA ALA A 114 5.86 11.74 -18.34
C ALA A 114 4.87 12.58 -19.17
N LEU A 115 3.64 12.71 -18.69
CA LEU A 115 2.57 13.49 -19.33
C LEU A 115 2.59 14.97 -18.95
N GLN A 116 3.40 15.35 -17.96
CA GLN A 116 3.42 16.68 -17.35
C GLN A 116 2.04 17.17 -16.93
N LYS A 117 1.22 16.27 -16.38
CA LYS A 117 -0.20 16.53 -16.11
C LYS A 117 -0.54 16.21 -14.66
N SER A 118 -1.31 17.10 -14.04
CA SER A 118 -1.88 16.91 -12.71
C SER A 118 -3.32 16.41 -12.80
N TYR A 119 -3.69 15.55 -11.86
CA TYR A 119 -5.02 15.02 -11.66
C TYR A 119 -5.46 15.32 -10.24
N SER A 120 -6.59 16.02 -10.09
CA SER A 120 -7.24 16.22 -8.80
C SER A 120 -7.92 14.92 -8.38
N CYS A 121 -7.62 14.43 -7.18
CA CYS A 121 -8.08 13.16 -6.66
C CYS A 121 -8.86 13.35 -5.36
N MET A 122 -9.98 12.65 -5.25
CA MET A 122 -10.83 12.64 -4.07
C MET A 122 -10.81 11.25 -3.42
N PRO A 123 -10.81 11.15 -2.08
CA PRO A 123 -10.95 9.87 -1.42
C PRO A 123 -12.29 9.25 -1.80
N GLN A 124 -12.29 7.95 -2.12
CA GLN A 124 -13.53 7.20 -2.25
C GLN A 124 -14.13 7.04 -0.87
N SER A 125 -15.26 7.71 -0.62
CA SER A 125 -15.93 7.67 0.67
C SER A 125 -16.33 6.24 1.01
N LYS A 126 -15.91 5.77 2.19
CA LYS A 126 -16.50 4.60 2.84
C LYS A 126 -17.33 5.11 4.01
N PRO A 127 -18.56 4.62 4.22
CA PRO A 127 -19.47 5.16 5.23
C PRO A 127 -18.92 5.08 6.66
N ASP A 128 -18.05 4.11 6.94
CA ASP A 128 -17.53 3.82 8.28
C ASP A 128 -16.04 4.19 8.46
N GLU A 129 -15.40 4.81 7.45
CA GLU A 129 -13.98 5.13 7.47
C GLU A 129 -13.75 6.59 7.05
N ALA A 130 -13.18 7.39 7.96
CA ALA A 130 -12.78 8.75 7.64
C ALA A 130 -11.67 8.72 6.56
N PRO A 131 -11.67 9.70 5.63
CA PRO A 131 -10.59 9.79 4.65
C PRO A 131 -9.24 10.05 5.33
N PHE A 132 -8.16 9.62 4.70
CA PHE A 132 -6.82 9.92 5.19
C PHE A 132 -6.57 11.43 5.17
N ASN A 133 -6.05 11.94 6.29
CA ASN A 133 -5.71 13.35 6.44
C ASN A 133 -4.18 13.51 6.47
N PHE A 134 -3.64 14.25 5.51
CA PHE A 134 -2.20 14.48 5.35
C PHE A 134 -1.65 15.61 6.23
N GLY A 135 -2.50 16.28 7.02
CA GLY A 135 -2.15 17.54 7.69
C GLY A 135 -2.17 18.73 6.73
N ASP A 136 -2.10 19.94 7.30
CA ASP A 136 -2.24 21.22 6.56
C ASP A 136 -0.95 21.73 5.91
#